data_AF-G0JTB1-F1
#
_entry.id   AF-G0JTB1-F1
#
_cell.length_a   1.000
_cell.length_b   1.000
_cell.length_c   1.000
_cell.angle_alpha   90.00
_cell.angle_beta   90.00
_cell.angle_gamma   90.00
#
_symmetry.space_group_name_H-M   'P 1'
#
loop_
_entity.id
_entity.type
_entity.pdbx_description
1 polymer ?
#
loop_
_entity_poly.entity_id
_entity_poly.type
_entity_poly.pdbx_seq_one_letter_code
_entity_poly.pdbx_strand_id
1 'polypeptide(L)'
;MNTKEYEAKGEIRKFYENKPISLLTKHKKEKIIAPILAEAIGCHVTLVLGYDTDQLGTFTREIQRIDNQIDTARKKARIGMDLLGLSLGMASEGSFGPDPFTGLMPWNRELIVLIDDDMETEIIGQAQGPGNQQHLLTSDWHEAVKFATRVGFPDQYLIVRPENDNNPKIHKDINEWPKFKSIFFSVASVFATGQVFIETDGRAHGNPERRKMIAKATEDLVNNMGSFCPACGIPGFSMVQRLPGLPCMHCGRPTRIIYAELWLCKKCGEHEKREFSEEERADPMYCDFCNP
;
A
#
# COMPACT_ATOMS: atom_id res chain seq x y z
N MET A 1 -10.90 -22.74 -0.95
CA MET A 1 -11.00 -22.20 0.43
C MET A 1 -10.98 -23.37 1.39
N ASN A 2 -10.13 -23.32 2.41
CA ASN A 2 -10.04 -24.32 3.48
C ASN A 2 -11.14 -24.07 4.52
N THR A 3 -11.66 -25.10 5.18
CA THR A 3 -12.68 -25.03 6.26
C THR A 3 -12.33 -23.99 7.33
N LYS A 4 -11.05 -23.88 7.73
CA LYS A 4 -10.57 -22.86 8.69
C LYS A 4 -10.78 -21.42 8.22
N GLU A 5 -10.63 -21.18 6.93
CA GLU A 5 -10.79 -19.84 6.31
C GLU A 5 -12.28 -19.44 6.27
N TYR A 6 -13.16 -20.42 6.07
CA TYR A 6 -14.62 -20.22 6.11
C TYR A 6 -15.11 -19.95 7.52
N GLU A 7 -14.62 -20.68 8.52
CA GLU A 7 -14.92 -20.47 9.94
C GLU A 7 -14.45 -19.09 10.42
N ALA A 8 -13.22 -18.68 10.06
CA ALA A 8 -12.70 -17.35 10.40
C ALA A 8 -13.57 -16.23 9.79
N LYS A 9 -14.00 -16.39 8.53
CA LYS A 9 -14.93 -15.46 7.85
C LYS A 9 -16.33 -15.43 8.50
N GLY A 10 -16.80 -16.54 9.05
CA GLY A 10 -18.07 -16.58 9.80
C GLY A 10 -17.99 -15.83 11.12
N GLU A 11 -16.90 -16.00 11.87
CA GLU A 11 -16.73 -15.36 13.18
C GLU A 11 -16.50 -13.85 13.07
N ILE A 12 -15.69 -13.39 12.10
CA ILE A 12 -15.43 -11.95 11.88
C ILE A 12 -16.69 -11.19 11.47
N ARG A 13 -17.59 -11.82 10.69
CA ARG A 13 -18.85 -11.20 10.26
C ARG A 13 -19.70 -10.75 11.44
N LYS A 14 -19.70 -11.50 12.56
CA LYS A 14 -20.42 -11.12 13.79
C LYS A 14 -20.03 -9.72 14.30
N PHE A 15 -18.83 -9.24 13.98
CA PHE A 15 -18.32 -7.94 14.41
C PHE A 15 -18.63 -6.79 13.44
N TYR A 16 -18.79 -7.06 12.14
CA TYR A 16 -18.80 -6.03 11.10
C TYR A 16 -19.96 -6.12 10.09
N GLU A 17 -20.75 -7.18 10.14
CA GLU A 17 -21.86 -7.37 9.21
C GLU A 17 -22.88 -6.23 9.29
N ASN A 18 -23.26 -5.70 8.12
CA ASN A 18 -24.13 -4.54 7.94
C ASN A 18 -23.64 -3.24 8.60
N LYS A 19 -22.43 -3.18 9.17
CA LYS A 19 -21.90 -1.95 9.74
C LYS A 19 -21.42 -1.01 8.63
N PRO A 20 -21.76 0.30 8.68
CA PRO A 20 -21.16 1.30 7.81
C PRO A 20 -19.72 1.57 8.25
N ILE A 21 -18.80 1.55 7.31
CA ILE A 21 -17.39 1.89 7.52
C ILE A 21 -17.03 3.06 6.62
N SER A 22 -16.61 4.18 7.21
CA SER A 22 -16.14 5.32 6.42
C SER A 22 -14.89 4.94 5.63
N LEU A 23 -14.80 5.36 4.37
CA LEU A 23 -13.58 5.23 3.58
C LEU A 23 -13.24 6.60 3.00
N LEU A 24 -12.19 7.22 3.54
CA LEU A 24 -11.64 8.43 2.97
C LEU A 24 -10.55 8.07 1.96
N THR A 25 -10.87 8.21 0.67
CA THR A 25 -9.95 7.79 -0.41
C THR A 25 -10.15 8.59 -1.70
N LYS A 26 -9.08 8.70 -2.49
CA LYS A 26 -9.08 9.24 -3.85
C LYS A 26 -8.69 8.16 -4.87
N HIS A 27 -8.84 8.46 -6.16
CA HIS A 27 -8.41 7.61 -7.27
C HIS A 27 -9.12 6.25 -7.38
N LYS A 28 -10.41 6.20 -7.07
CA LYS A 28 -11.28 5.03 -7.29
C LYS A 28 -10.85 3.77 -6.54
N LYS A 29 -10.10 3.91 -5.44
CA LYS A 29 -9.61 2.79 -4.62
C LYS A 29 -10.75 2.02 -3.95
N GLU A 30 -11.89 2.67 -3.71
CA GLU A 30 -13.11 2.03 -3.20
C GLU A 30 -13.59 0.88 -4.09
N LYS A 31 -13.37 0.95 -5.41
CA LYS A 31 -13.74 -0.13 -6.34
C LYS A 31 -12.94 -1.42 -6.13
N ILE A 32 -11.82 -1.34 -5.42
CA ILE A 32 -10.96 -2.49 -5.09
C ILE A 32 -11.26 -2.94 -3.66
N ILE A 33 -11.29 -1.99 -2.72
CA ILE A 33 -11.40 -2.27 -1.29
C ILE A 33 -12.80 -2.76 -0.93
N ALA A 34 -13.85 -2.09 -1.41
CA ALA A 34 -15.22 -2.35 -0.96
C ALA A 34 -15.73 -3.75 -1.33
N PRO A 35 -15.50 -4.29 -2.56
CA PRO A 35 -15.95 -5.64 -2.89
C PRO A 35 -15.29 -6.72 -2.03
N ILE A 36 -13.98 -6.60 -1.76
CA ILE A 36 -13.22 -7.57 -0.95
C ILE A 36 -13.78 -7.61 0.48
N LEU A 37 -14.03 -6.45 1.08
CA LEU A 37 -14.59 -6.37 2.43
C LEU A 37 -16.06 -6.82 2.48
N ALA A 38 -16.89 -6.40 1.52
CA ALA A 38 -18.28 -6.84 1.48
C ALA A 38 -18.38 -8.38 1.40
N GLU A 39 -17.54 -9.01 0.58
CA GLU A 39 -17.48 -10.47 0.48
C GLU A 39 -16.97 -11.13 1.77
N ALA A 40 -15.90 -10.59 2.37
CA ALA A 40 -15.28 -11.19 3.54
C ALA A 40 -16.11 -11.02 4.82
N ILE A 41 -16.56 -9.80 5.11
CA ILE A 41 -17.08 -9.38 6.42
C ILE A 41 -18.51 -8.83 6.38
N GLY A 42 -19.12 -8.72 5.19
CA GLY A 42 -20.53 -8.29 5.06
C GLY A 42 -20.77 -6.82 5.44
N CYS A 43 -19.73 -5.98 5.51
CA CYS A 43 -19.86 -4.57 5.85
C CYS A 43 -20.36 -3.71 4.68
N HIS A 44 -20.71 -2.46 4.96
CA HIS A 44 -21.00 -1.45 3.95
C HIS A 44 -19.94 -0.35 3.96
N VAL A 45 -19.22 -0.18 2.85
CA VAL A 45 -18.24 0.91 2.73
C VAL A 45 -18.94 2.20 2.31
N THR A 46 -18.85 3.23 3.14
CA THR A 46 -19.40 4.57 2.86
C THR A 46 -18.27 5.50 2.45
N LEU A 47 -18.26 5.89 1.17
CA LEU A 47 -17.24 6.79 0.63
C LEU A 47 -17.45 8.21 1.15
N VAL A 48 -16.38 8.81 1.66
CA VAL A 48 -16.38 10.24 2.02
C VAL A 48 -16.19 11.06 0.74
N LEU A 49 -17.17 11.91 0.42
CA LEU A 49 -17.12 12.82 -0.73
C LEU A 49 -16.74 14.23 -0.26
N GLY A 50 -16.01 14.98 -1.09
CA GLY A 50 -15.77 16.41 -0.87
C GLY A 50 -14.55 16.78 -0.01
N TYR A 51 -13.77 15.79 0.47
CA TYR A 51 -12.48 16.07 1.13
C TYR A 51 -11.30 15.83 0.18
N ASP A 52 -10.47 16.86 0.02
CA ASP A 52 -9.26 16.75 -0.79
C ASP A 52 -8.11 16.09 0.00
N THR A 53 -7.96 14.78 -0.15
CA THR A 53 -6.87 14.04 0.49
C THR A 53 -5.46 14.35 -0.05
N ASP A 54 -5.35 15.07 -1.17
CA ASP A 54 -4.07 15.47 -1.75
C ASP A 54 -3.40 16.56 -0.90
N GLN A 55 -4.17 17.28 -0.07
CA GLN A 55 -3.65 18.17 0.98
C GLN A 55 -2.73 17.44 1.99
N LEU A 56 -2.81 16.12 2.07
CA LEU A 56 -1.98 15.28 2.93
C LEU A 56 -0.75 14.71 2.19
N GLY A 57 -0.53 15.12 0.94
CA GLY A 57 0.60 14.75 0.09
C GLY A 57 0.19 13.99 -1.18
N THR A 58 0.92 14.21 -2.27
CA THR A 58 0.61 13.66 -3.60
C THR A 58 1.70 12.74 -4.14
N PHE A 59 1.34 11.77 -4.98
CA PHE A 59 2.32 10.95 -5.73
C PHE A 59 3.03 11.71 -6.84
N THR A 60 2.43 12.80 -7.32
CA THR A 60 2.90 13.66 -8.42
C THR A 60 3.89 14.74 -7.96
N ARG A 61 4.33 14.68 -6.69
CA ARG A 61 5.27 15.62 -6.07
C ARG A 61 4.77 17.07 -6.00
N GLU A 62 3.46 17.29 -6.12
CA GLU A 62 2.84 18.62 -6.02
C GLU A 62 2.75 19.09 -4.56
N ILE A 63 2.48 18.17 -3.62
CA ILE A 63 2.43 18.42 -2.17
C ILE A 63 3.32 17.40 -1.45
N GLN A 64 4.24 17.89 -0.61
CA GLN A 64 5.17 17.09 0.19
C GLN A 64 4.45 16.40 1.37
N ARG A 65 4.82 15.16 1.68
CA ARG A 65 4.30 14.42 2.84
C ARG A 65 5.00 14.89 4.12
N ILE A 66 4.23 15.20 5.15
CA ILE A 66 4.74 15.63 6.47
C ILE A 66 4.81 14.43 7.43
N ASP A 67 3.81 13.56 7.41
CA ASP A 67 3.68 12.42 8.30
C ASP A 67 4.17 11.12 7.63
N ASN A 68 4.51 10.09 8.42
CA ASN A 68 4.78 8.76 7.88
C ASN A 68 3.49 8.13 7.30
N GLN A 69 3.64 7.07 6.51
CA GLN A 69 2.53 6.47 5.75
C GLN A 69 1.38 5.99 6.65
N ILE A 70 1.70 5.41 7.81
CA ILE A 70 0.70 4.89 8.76
C ILE A 70 -0.06 6.04 9.43
N ASP A 71 0.65 7.05 9.92
CA ASP A 71 0.04 8.20 10.58
C ASP A 71 -0.84 9.01 9.63
N THR A 72 -0.43 9.13 8.36
CA THR A 72 -1.27 9.71 7.31
C THR A 72 -2.57 8.92 7.12
N ALA A 73 -2.50 7.58 7.08
CA ALA A 73 -3.68 6.75 6.96
C ALA A 73 -4.58 6.85 8.19
N ARG A 74 -4.03 6.82 9.41
CA ARG A 74 -4.79 7.03 10.65
C ARG A 74 -5.56 8.35 10.61
N LYS A 75 -4.87 9.44 10.27
CA LYS A 75 -5.48 10.76 10.16
C LYS A 75 -6.60 10.78 9.12
N LYS A 76 -6.40 10.14 7.97
CA LYS A 76 -7.45 10.00 6.94
C LYS A 76 -8.65 9.20 7.43
N ALA A 77 -8.44 8.09 8.12
CA ALA A 77 -9.51 7.28 8.67
C ALA A 77 -10.33 8.09 9.67
N ARG A 78 -9.67 8.79 10.60
CA ARG A 78 -10.31 9.67 11.59
C ARG A 78 -11.11 10.81 10.95
N ILE A 79 -10.54 11.51 9.97
CA ILE A 79 -11.29 12.55 9.22
C ILE A 79 -12.54 11.96 8.55
N GLY A 80 -12.42 10.76 7.97
CA GLY A 80 -13.57 10.10 7.34
C GLY A 80 -14.67 9.71 8.33
N MET A 81 -14.28 9.28 9.53
CA MET A 81 -15.19 9.00 10.64
C MET A 81 -15.93 10.26 11.07
N ASP A 82 -15.20 11.36 11.30
CA ASP A 82 -15.76 12.64 11.74
C ASP A 82 -16.74 13.22 10.72
N LEU A 83 -16.37 13.19 9.43
CA LEU A 83 -17.21 13.75 8.36
C LEU A 83 -18.52 12.99 8.15
N LEU A 84 -18.55 11.69 8.46
CA LEU A 84 -19.73 10.85 8.30
C LEU A 84 -20.45 10.53 9.62
N GLY A 85 -19.88 10.95 10.76
CA GLY A 85 -20.41 10.62 12.10
C GLY A 85 -20.41 9.11 12.39
N LEU A 86 -19.37 8.39 11.95
CA LEU A 86 -19.27 6.92 12.11
C LEU A 86 -18.19 6.55 13.13
N SER A 87 -18.43 5.50 13.94
CA SER A 87 -17.46 4.92 14.88
C SER A 87 -16.43 3.99 14.22
N LEU A 88 -16.66 3.62 12.95
CA LEU A 88 -15.76 2.79 12.15
C LEU A 88 -15.23 3.57 10.95
N GLY A 89 -13.92 3.51 10.74
CA GLY A 89 -13.30 4.17 9.60
C GLY A 89 -12.05 3.50 9.06
N MET A 90 -11.86 3.70 7.77
CA MET A 90 -10.74 3.18 7.03
C MET A 90 -10.09 4.25 6.16
N ALA A 91 -8.80 4.06 5.95
CA ALA A 91 -8.07 4.76 4.92
C ALA A 91 -6.97 3.87 4.34
N SER A 92 -6.66 4.14 3.08
CA SER A 92 -5.57 3.49 2.36
C SER A 92 -4.51 4.51 2.01
N GLU A 93 -3.25 4.15 2.27
CA GLU A 93 -2.09 4.93 1.85
C GLU A 93 -1.11 4.09 1.06
N GLY A 94 -0.49 4.70 0.05
CA GLY A 94 0.51 4.06 -0.78
C GLY A 94 1.81 4.86 -0.78
N SER A 95 2.94 4.21 -0.98
CA SER A 95 4.22 4.89 -1.22
C SER A 95 5.04 4.14 -2.26
N PHE A 96 5.84 4.90 -3.00
CA PHE A 96 6.88 4.35 -3.85
C PHE A 96 8.23 4.82 -3.32
N GLY A 97 9.20 3.92 -3.30
CA GLY A 97 10.56 4.19 -2.86
C GLY A 97 11.52 3.15 -3.38
N PRO A 98 12.80 3.21 -3.00
CA PRO A 98 13.76 2.16 -3.30
C PRO A 98 13.39 0.87 -2.56
N ASP A 99 13.73 -0.28 -3.13
CA ASP A 99 13.54 -1.57 -2.46
C ASP A 99 14.36 -1.65 -1.16
N PRO A 100 13.84 -2.34 -0.13
CA PRO A 100 14.48 -2.36 1.18
C PRO A 100 15.76 -3.21 1.27
N PHE A 101 16.10 -3.97 0.21
CA PHE A 101 17.20 -4.94 0.25
C PHE A 101 18.45 -4.40 -0.45
N THR A 102 18.29 -3.93 -1.69
CA THR A 102 19.37 -3.45 -2.57
C THR A 102 19.32 -1.94 -2.78
N GLY A 103 18.13 -1.35 -2.68
CA GLY A 103 17.88 0.06 -2.99
C GLY A 103 17.93 0.41 -4.48
N LEU A 104 17.96 -0.59 -5.37
CA LEU A 104 18.21 -0.43 -6.81
C LEU A 104 16.93 -0.44 -7.65
N MET A 105 15.82 -0.95 -7.13
CA MET A 105 14.57 -1.04 -7.90
C MET A 105 13.43 -0.25 -7.25
N PRO A 106 12.47 0.27 -8.05
CA PRO A 106 11.25 0.84 -7.52
C PRO A 106 10.49 -0.19 -6.70
N TRP A 107 9.92 0.26 -5.58
CA TRP A 107 9.20 -0.58 -4.64
C TRP A 107 7.89 0.08 -4.24
N ASN A 108 6.80 -0.66 -4.37
CA ASN A 108 5.47 -0.25 -3.96
C ASN A 108 5.19 -0.76 -2.54
N ARG A 109 4.66 0.10 -1.68
CA ARG A 109 4.11 -0.25 -0.36
C ARG A 109 2.70 0.30 -0.25
N GLU A 110 1.73 -0.59 -0.08
CA GLU A 110 0.34 -0.22 0.19
C GLU A 110 -0.03 -0.64 1.59
N LEU A 111 -0.79 0.21 2.28
CA LEU A 111 -1.35 -0.08 3.59
C LEU A 111 -2.79 0.39 3.69
N ILE A 112 -3.55 -0.32 4.51
CA ILE A 112 -4.93 0.01 4.87
C ILE A 112 -5.04 -0.06 6.38
N VAL A 113 -5.56 1.01 6.98
CA VAL A 113 -5.86 1.07 8.41
C VAL A 113 -7.37 1.00 8.56
N LEU A 114 -7.85 0.14 9.46
CA LEU A 114 -9.21 0.12 10.00
C LEU A 114 -9.15 0.53 11.46
N ILE A 115 -9.99 1.48 11.85
CA ILE A 115 -10.19 1.95 13.21
C ILE A 115 -11.63 1.65 13.60
N ASP A 116 -11.82 1.05 14.76
CA ASP A 116 -13.13 0.78 15.38
C ASP A 116 -13.11 1.36 16.80
N ASP A 117 -13.85 2.45 17.00
CA ASP A 117 -13.94 3.11 18.32
C ASP A 117 -14.82 2.33 19.30
N ASP A 118 -15.80 1.57 18.82
CA ASP A 118 -16.68 0.78 19.68
C ASP A 118 -15.91 -0.39 20.31
N MET A 119 -14.95 -0.95 19.57
CA MET A 119 -14.09 -2.03 20.03
C MET A 119 -12.74 -1.56 20.59
N GLU A 120 -12.40 -0.30 20.41
CA GLU A 120 -11.08 0.28 20.73
C GLU A 120 -9.94 -0.45 20.00
N THR A 121 -10.09 -0.67 18.70
CA THR A 121 -9.10 -1.41 17.89
C THR A 121 -8.59 -0.64 16.69
N GLU A 122 -7.34 -0.96 16.32
CA GLU A 122 -6.71 -0.53 15.09
C GLU A 122 -6.06 -1.73 14.40
N ILE A 123 -6.63 -2.10 13.25
CA ILE A 123 -6.19 -3.26 12.46
C ILE A 123 -5.57 -2.73 11.17
N ILE A 124 -4.39 -3.25 10.83
CA ILE A 124 -3.61 -2.80 9.67
C ILE A 124 -3.46 -3.97 8.71
N GLY A 125 -3.74 -3.74 7.43
CA GLY A 125 -3.35 -4.63 6.34
C GLY A 125 -2.27 -3.96 5.49
N GLN A 126 -1.30 -4.74 5.03
CA GLN A 126 -0.19 -4.21 4.23
C GLN A 126 0.23 -5.17 3.13
N ALA A 127 0.70 -4.61 2.02
CA ALA A 127 1.34 -5.37 0.97
C ALA A 127 2.46 -4.54 0.33
N GLN A 128 3.53 -5.22 -0.06
CA GLN A 128 4.66 -4.56 -0.71
C GLN A 128 5.30 -5.45 -1.76
N GLY A 129 5.94 -4.84 -2.75
CA GLY A 129 6.59 -5.56 -3.83
C GLY A 129 7.18 -4.62 -4.88
N PRO A 130 7.71 -5.18 -5.99
CA PRO A 130 8.27 -4.38 -7.07
C PRO A 130 7.27 -3.33 -7.60
N GLY A 131 7.74 -2.11 -7.74
CA GLY A 131 7.04 -1.01 -8.40
C GLY A 131 7.31 -1.01 -9.90
N ASN A 132 6.42 -0.38 -10.68
CA ASN A 132 6.55 -0.27 -12.13
C ASN A 132 6.91 1.14 -12.61
N GLN A 133 7.43 1.99 -11.71
CA GLN A 133 7.82 3.37 -12.03
C GLN A 133 8.89 3.37 -13.12
N GLN A 134 8.55 3.92 -14.28
CA GLN A 134 9.49 4.13 -15.37
C GLN A 134 9.24 5.50 -15.99
N HIS A 135 10.29 6.06 -16.59
CA HIS A 135 10.20 7.31 -17.35
C HIS A 135 11.03 7.24 -18.63
N LEU A 136 10.74 8.16 -19.54
CA LEU A 136 11.48 8.43 -20.76
C LEU A 136 11.52 9.94 -20.98
N LEU A 137 12.70 10.46 -21.31
CA LEU A 137 12.85 11.80 -21.86
C LEU A 137 13.18 11.65 -23.35
N THR A 138 12.30 12.14 -24.22
CA THR A 138 12.51 12.06 -25.67
C THR A 138 11.81 13.18 -26.41
N SER A 139 12.34 13.53 -27.58
CA SER A 139 11.65 14.34 -28.60
C SER A 139 11.13 13.48 -29.77
N ASP A 140 11.39 12.18 -29.77
CA ASP A 140 10.99 11.25 -30.82
C ASP A 140 9.68 10.53 -30.46
N TRP A 141 8.67 10.73 -31.30
CA TRP A 141 7.38 10.06 -31.17
C TRP A 141 7.51 8.53 -31.27
N HIS A 142 8.42 8.00 -32.08
CA HIS A 142 8.60 6.55 -32.21
C HIS A 142 9.17 5.92 -30.94
N GLU A 143 10.11 6.60 -30.27
CA GLU A 143 10.60 6.20 -28.95
C GLU A 143 9.50 6.29 -27.89
N ALA A 144 8.70 7.36 -27.91
CA ALA A 144 7.55 7.52 -27.01
C ALA A 144 6.53 6.38 -27.16
N VAL A 145 6.24 5.94 -28.39
CA VAL A 145 5.37 4.79 -28.68
C VAL A 145 5.97 3.49 -28.14
N LYS A 146 7.27 3.25 -28.37
CA LYS A 146 7.95 2.05 -27.84
C LYS A 146 7.91 2.00 -26.31
N PHE A 147 8.13 3.13 -25.65
CA PHE A 147 8.03 3.26 -24.20
C PHE A 147 6.62 2.97 -23.71
N ALA A 148 5.61 3.64 -24.29
CA ALA A 148 4.21 3.46 -23.90
C ALA A 148 3.77 2.00 -24.01
N THR A 149 4.09 1.33 -25.11
CA THR A 149 3.81 -0.10 -25.29
C THR A 149 4.53 -0.95 -24.25
N ARG A 150 5.82 -0.69 -23.98
CA ARG A 150 6.60 -1.46 -22.99
C ARG A 150 6.04 -1.37 -21.58
N VAL A 151 5.53 -0.20 -21.18
CA VAL A 151 4.96 0.01 -19.84
C VAL A 151 3.50 -0.46 -19.70
N GLY A 152 2.89 -0.97 -20.78
CA GLY A 152 1.52 -1.52 -20.75
C GLY A 152 0.41 -0.49 -20.99
N PHE A 153 0.70 0.61 -21.69
CA PHE A 153 -0.33 1.56 -22.12
C PHE A 153 -1.30 0.89 -23.12
N PRO A 154 -2.63 1.12 -23.05
CA PRO A 154 -3.34 2.15 -22.26
C PRO A 154 -3.81 1.75 -20.86
N ASP A 155 -3.66 0.48 -20.47
CA ASP A 155 -4.11 0.03 -19.14
C ASP A 155 -3.29 0.68 -18.02
N GLN A 156 -1.98 0.82 -18.25
CA GLN A 156 -1.11 1.73 -17.53
C GLN A 156 -1.24 3.13 -18.12
N TYR A 157 -1.69 4.09 -17.32
CA TYR A 157 -1.83 5.47 -17.75
C TYR A 157 -0.45 6.13 -17.77
N LEU A 158 -0.35 7.21 -18.54
CA LEU A 158 0.85 8.03 -18.64
C LEU A 158 0.61 9.41 -18.02
N ILE A 159 1.71 9.98 -17.51
CA ILE A 159 1.85 11.39 -17.19
C ILE A 159 2.87 11.98 -18.16
N VAL A 160 2.57 13.18 -18.66
CA VAL A 160 3.47 13.90 -19.57
C VAL A 160 3.79 15.28 -19.00
N ARG A 161 5.07 15.64 -19.02
CA ARG A 161 5.59 16.95 -18.64
C ARG A 161 6.54 17.49 -19.73
N PRO A 162 6.66 18.81 -19.87
CA PRO A 162 7.72 19.38 -20.70
C PRO A 162 9.10 19.24 -20.04
N GLU A 163 10.10 18.86 -20.82
CA GLU A 163 11.54 18.83 -20.49
C GLU A 163 12.00 17.90 -19.37
N ASN A 164 11.39 17.93 -18.18
CA ASN A 164 11.83 17.13 -17.04
C ASN A 164 10.71 16.90 -16.00
N ASP A 165 11.03 16.09 -15.01
CA ASP A 165 10.14 15.67 -13.93
C ASP A 165 9.77 16.79 -12.94
N ASN A 166 10.52 17.89 -12.91
CA ASN A 166 10.28 19.02 -12.03
C ASN A 166 9.38 20.10 -12.65
N ASN A 167 8.97 19.94 -13.91
CA ASN A 167 8.13 20.95 -14.57
C ASN A 167 6.73 21.00 -13.92
N PRO A 168 6.23 22.18 -13.52
CA PRO A 168 4.91 22.31 -12.89
C PRO A 168 3.76 22.04 -13.86
N LYS A 169 3.98 22.15 -15.18
CA LYS A 169 2.97 21.79 -16.18
C LYS A 169 2.92 20.27 -16.31
N ILE A 170 1.83 19.70 -15.81
CA ILE A 170 1.60 18.25 -15.80
C ILE A 170 0.33 17.90 -16.57
N HIS A 171 0.45 16.98 -17.52
CA HIS A 171 -0.67 16.37 -18.21
C HIS A 171 -0.93 14.98 -17.61
N LYS A 172 -2.11 14.82 -17.01
CA LYS A 172 -2.55 13.62 -16.28
C LYS A 172 -3.65 12.89 -17.05
N ASP A 173 -3.98 11.69 -16.58
CA ASP A 173 -5.13 10.90 -17.06
C ASP A 173 -5.05 10.56 -18.55
N ILE A 174 -3.85 10.25 -19.03
CA ILE A 174 -3.60 9.87 -20.42
C ILE A 174 -3.75 8.36 -20.51
N ASN A 175 -4.82 7.91 -21.18
CA ASN A 175 -5.23 6.51 -21.24
C ASN A 175 -5.73 6.08 -22.63
N GLU A 176 -5.42 6.84 -23.67
CA GLU A 176 -5.79 6.52 -25.05
C GLU A 176 -4.75 7.08 -26.03
N TRP A 177 -4.45 6.32 -27.08
CA TRP A 177 -3.43 6.68 -28.06
C TRP A 177 -3.63 8.05 -28.73
N PRO A 178 -4.86 8.43 -29.16
CA PRO A 178 -5.07 9.74 -29.77
C PRO A 178 -4.77 10.90 -28.81
N LYS A 179 -5.19 10.79 -27.54
CA LYS A 179 -4.90 11.78 -26.50
C LYS A 179 -3.42 11.87 -26.21
N PHE A 180 -2.74 10.72 -26.09
CA PHE A 180 -1.29 10.71 -25.87
C PHE A 180 -0.54 11.41 -27.01
N LYS A 181 -0.87 11.08 -28.26
CA LYS A 181 -0.28 11.71 -29.45
C LYS A 181 -0.49 13.23 -29.46
N SER A 182 -1.73 13.67 -29.22
CA SER A 182 -2.08 15.09 -29.17
C SER A 182 -1.27 15.85 -28.11
N ILE A 183 -1.22 15.30 -26.88
CA ILE A 183 -0.46 15.91 -25.77
C ILE A 183 1.04 15.93 -26.07
N PHE A 184 1.60 14.84 -26.60
CA PHE A 184 3.01 14.76 -26.94
C PHE A 184 3.43 15.89 -27.90
N PHE A 185 2.74 16.02 -29.03
CA PHE A 185 3.07 17.06 -30.02
C PHE A 185 2.79 18.47 -29.50
N SER A 186 1.73 18.65 -28.70
CA SER A 186 1.47 19.92 -28.03
C SER A 186 2.65 20.31 -27.14
N VAL A 187 3.10 19.42 -26.24
CA VAL A 187 4.22 19.67 -25.32
C VAL A 187 5.53 19.87 -26.06
N ALA A 188 5.84 19.04 -27.06
CA ALA A 188 7.05 19.15 -27.88
C ALA A 188 7.13 20.49 -28.63
N SER A 189 5.99 21.09 -29.00
CA SER A 189 5.95 22.36 -29.72
C SER A 189 6.20 23.60 -28.83
N VAL A 190 6.09 23.46 -27.50
CA VAL A 190 6.14 24.60 -26.57
C VAL A 190 7.58 25.05 -26.27
N PHE A 191 8.55 24.15 -26.33
CA PHE A 191 9.93 24.44 -25.91
C PHE A 191 10.93 24.19 -27.05
N ALA A 192 11.98 25.01 -27.11
CA ALA A 192 12.99 24.94 -28.17
C ALA A 192 13.73 23.59 -28.24
N THR A 193 13.79 22.86 -27.12
CA THR A 193 14.42 21.53 -27.02
C THR A 193 13.56 20.42 -27.61
N GLY A 194 12.24 20.63 -27.71
CA GLY A 194 11.27 19.61 -28.12
C GLY A 194 11.16 18.40 -27.18
N GLN A 195 11.83 18.44 -26.02
CA GLN A 195 11.94 17.31 -25.11
C GLN A 195 10.65 17.13 -24.30
N VAL A 196 10.14 15.90 -24.31
CA VAL A 196 8.94 15.49 -23.60
C VAL A 196 9.34 14.45 -22.55
N PHE A 197 9.04 14.74 -21.30
CA PHE A 197 9.20 13.81 -20.19
C PHE A 197 7.90 13.02 -20.04
N ILE A 198 7.99 11.69 -20.16
CA ILE A 198 6.87 10.75 -20.11
C ILE A 198 7.14 9.80 -18.95
N GLU A 199 6.18 9.62 -18.05
CA GLU A 199 6.30 8.69 -16.94
C GLU A 199 5.03 7.84 -16.76
N THR A 200 5.20 6.67 -16.17
CA THR A 200 4.07 5.83 -15.72
C THR A 200 3.28 6.57 -14.65
N ASP A 201 1.96 6.62 -14.78
CA ASP A 201 1.09 7.14 -13.74
C ASP A 201 1.08 6.22 -12.50
N GLY A 202 1.49 6.77 -11.35
CA GLY A 202 1.48 6.06 -10.07
C GLY A 202 0.12 6.04 -9.38
N ARG A 203 -0.90 6.74 -9.87
CA ARG A 203 -2.23 6.84 -9.22
C ARG A 203 -3.02 5.55 -9.44
N ALA A 204 -3.77 5.11 -8.42
CA ALA A 204 -4.38 3.78 -8.39
C ALA A 204 -5.31 3.49 -9.60
N HIS A 205 -6.10 4.47 -10.05
CA HIS A 205 -6.99 4.27 -11.20
C HIS A 205 -6.23 4.07 -12.51
N GLY A 206 -5.01 4.61 -12.62
CA GLY A 206 -4.16 4.53 -13.82
C GLY A 206 -3.06 3.48 -13.73
N ASN A 207 -2.94 2.72 -12.64
CA ASN A 207 -1.83 1.79 -12.43
C ASN A 207 -2.33 0.37 -12.07
N PRO A 208 -2.39 -0.57 -13.05
CA PRO A 208 -2.87 -1.93 -12.82
C PRO A 208 -2.13 -2.70 -11.73
N GLU A 209 -0.80 -2.62 -11.70
CA GLU A 209 0.01 -3.34 -10.70
C GLU A 209 -0.20 -2.78 -9.29
N ARG A 210 -0.34 -1.46 -9.17
CA ARG A 210 -0.70 -0.84 -7.90
C ARG A 210 -2.08 -1.29 -7.42
N ARG A 211 -3.06 -1.43 -8.32
CA ARG A 211 -4.40 -1.94 -7.93
C ARG A 211 -4.32 -3.35 -7.34
N LYS A 212 -3.51 -4.23 -7.94
CA LYS A 212 -3.25 -5.58 -7.39
C LYS A 212 -2.60 -5.50 -6.01
N MET A 213 -1.68 -4.56 -5.79
CA MET A 213 -1.06 -4.38 -4.48
C MET A 213 -2.06 -3.88 -3.42
N ILE A 214 -2.96 -2.97 -3.78
CA ILE A 214 -4.05 -2.51 -2.90
C ILE A 214 -4.99 -3.67 -2.55
N ALA A 215 -5.32 -4.53 -3.51
CA ALA A 215 -6.12 -5.73 -3.27
C ALA A 215 -5.44 -6.65 -2.24
N LYS A 216 -4.14 -6.94 -2.43
CA LYS A 216 -3.35 -7.72 -1.46
C LYS A 216 -3.31 -7.11 -0.07
N ALA A 217 -3.17 -5.78 0.04
CA ALA A 217 -3.21 -5.11 1.34
C ALA A 217 -4.60 -5.19 1.99
N THR A 218 -5.66 -5.24 1.18
CA THR A 218 -7.04 -5.45 1.66
C THR A 218 -7.27 -6.89 2.13
N GLU A 219 -6.73 -7.87 1.40
CA GLU A 219 -6.76 -9.29 1.79
C GLU A 219 -5.98 -9.51 3.09
N ASP A 220 -4.80 -8.89 3.23
CA ASP A 220 -4.02 -8.92 4.47
C ASP A 220 -4.78 -8.28 5.64
N LEU A 221 -5.49 -7.17 5.41
CA LEU A 221 -6.39 -6.58 6.41
C LEU A 221 -7.44 -7.59 6.87
N VAL A 222 -8.14 -8.24 5.93
CA VAL A 222 -9.16 -9.25 6.24
C VAL A 222 -8.57 -10.41 7.06
N ASN A 223 -7.37 -10.88 6.69
CA ASN A 223 -6.68 -11.92 7.44
C ASN A 223 -6.37 -11.48 8.89
N ASN A 224 -5.87 -10.26 9.06
CA ASN A 224 -5.57 -9.72 10.39
C ASN A 224 -6.84 -9.50 11.22
N MET A 225 -7.94 -9.11 10.60
CA MET A 225 -9.24 -9.03 11.27
C MET A 225 -9.78 -10.42 11.67
N GLY A 226 -9.49 -11.46 10.89
CA GLY A 226 -9.86 -12.86 11.20
C GLY A 226 -8.98 -13.50 12.28
N SER A 227 -7.96 -12.78 12.77
CA SER A 227 -7.11 -13.23 13.86
C SER A 227 -7.62 -12.68 15.19
N PHE A 228 -8.18 -13.55 16.01
CA PHE A 228 -8.81 -13.18 17.28
C PHE A 228 -7.82 -13.26 18.43
N CYS A 229 -7.91 -12.30 19.36
CA CYS A 229 -7.13 -12.35 20.58
C CYS A 229 -7.56 -13.55 21.45
N PRO A 230 -6.63 -14.38 21.93
CA PRO A 230 -6.96 -15.53 22.78
C PRO A 230 -7.52 -15.12 24.15
N ALA A 231 -7.19 -13.92 24.63
CA ALA A 231 -7.63 -13.42 25.93
C ALA A 231 -9.00 -12.72 25.88
N CYS A 232 -9.23 -11.83 24.89
CA CYS A 232 -10.44 -11.01 24.84
C CYS A 232 -11.38 -11.33 23.67
N GLY A 233 -10.99 -12.22 22.75
CA GLY A 233 -11.82 -12.65 21.62
C GLY A 233 -12.02 -11.60 20.51
N ILE A 234 -11.35 -10.45 20.59
CA ILE A 234 -11.56 -9.35 19.63
C ILE A 234 -10.66 -9.51 18.39
N PRO A 235 -11.17 -9.16 17.19
CA PRO A 235 -10.40 -9.08 15.94
C PRO A 235 -9.11 -8.26 16.05
N GLY A 236 -8.08 -8.64 15.28
CA GLY A 236 -6.86 -7.84 15.13
C GLY A 236 -5.70 -8.26 16.03
N PHE A 237 -5.67 -9.52 16.48
CA PHE A 237 -4.47 -10.08 17.10
C PHE A 237 -3.45 -10.40 16.01
N SER A 238 -2.55 -9.45 15.72
CA SER A 238 -1.65 -9.55 14.56
C SER A 238 -0.18 -9.43 14.95
N MET A 239 0.71 -9.86 14.05
CA MET A 239 2.15 -9.63 14.17
C MET A 239 2.45 -8.12 14.20
N VAL A 240 3.17 -7.68 15.23
CA VAL A 240 3.60 -6.28 15.39
C VAL A 240 5.11 -6.10 15.25
N GLN A 241 5.87 -7.18 15.43
CA GLN A 241 7.32 -7.14 15.32
C GLN A 241 7.88 -8.51 14.92
N ARG A 242 8.93 -8.49 14.08
CA ARG A 242 9.82 -9.63 13.88
C ARG A 242 11.07 -9.43 14.72
N LEU A 243 11.48 -10.47 15.44
CA LEU A 243 12.62 -10.46 16.34
C LEU A 243 13.83 -11.08 15.64
N PRO A 244 14.82 -10.27 15.22
CA PRO A 244 16.11 -10.78 14.78
C PRO A 244 16.97 -11.15 15.99
N GLY A 245 18.08 -11.85 15.73
CA GLY A 245 19.11 -12.09 16.74
C GLY A 245 19.39 -13.56 17.02
N LEU A 246 19.03 -14.48 16.12
CA LEU A 246 19.38 -15.90 16.30
C LEU A 246 20.90 -16.02 16.52
N PRO A 247 21.37 -16.62 17.64
CA PRO A 247 22.79 -16.67 17.97
C PRO A 247 23.61 -17.46 16.94
N CYS A 248 24.72 -16.91 16.47
CA CYS A 248 25.65 -17.63 15.58
C CYS A 248 26.22 -18.88 16.26
N MET A 249 26.21 -20.03 15.56
CA MET A 249 26.74 -21.28 16.15
C MET A 249 28.23 -21.24 16.48
N HIS A 250 29.01 -20.42 15.78
CA HIS A 250 30.46 -20.33 15.99
C HIS A 250 30.84 -19.27 17.05
N CYS A 251 30.35 -18.02 16.93
CA CYS A 251 30.76 -16.93 17.82
C CYS A 251 29.71 -16.53 18.88
N GLY A 252 28.49 -17.08 18.81
CA GLY A 252 27.40 -16.78 19.75
C GLY A 252 26.78 -15.38 19.63
N ARG A 253 27.29 -14.51 18.74
CA ARG A 253 26.73 -13.16 18.53
C ARG A 253 25.37 -13.22 17.84
N PRO A 254 24.46 -12.26 18.12
CA PRO A 254 23.18 -12.17 17.44
C PRO A 254 23.36 -11.89 15.95
N THR A 255 22.65 -12.64 15.11
CA THR A 255 22.64 -12.43 13.65
C THR A 255 21.42 -11.62 13.22
N ARG A 256 21.33 -11.27 11.93
CA ARG A 256 20.13 -10.63 11.34
C ARG A 256 19.00 -11.64 11.10
N ILE A 257 19.23 -12.92 11.32
CA ILE A 257 18.21 -13.96 11.14
C ILE A 257 17.09 -13.74 12.14
N ILE A 258 15.88 -13.71 11.61
CA ILE A 258 14.63 -13.60 12.35
C ILE A 258 14.33 -14.96 12.95
N TYR A 259 14.16 -15.02 14.26
CA TYR A 259 13.90 -16.27 14.98
C TYR A 259 12.49 -16.34 15.57
N ALA A 260 11.82 -15.19 15.72
CA ALA A 260 10.47 -15.13 16.24
C ALA A 260 9.65 -13.94 15.71
N GLU A 261 8.34 -14.02 15.88
CA GLU A 261 7.41 -12.91 15.75
C GLU A 261 6.78 -12.60 17.10
N LEU A 262 6.55 -11.31 17.36
CA LEU A 262 5.71 -10.83 18.44
C LEU A 262 4.33 -10.51 17.86
N TRP A 263 3.31 -11.14 18.43
CA TRP A 263 1.90 -10.91 18.16
C TRP A 263 1.29 -10.16 19.34
N LEU A 264 0.39 -9.21 19.08
CA LEU A 264 -0.15 -8.32 20.12
C LEU A 264 -1.62 -7.99 19.85
N CYS A 265 -2.43 -7.98 20.91
CA CYS A 265 -3.75 -7.36 20.93
C CYS A 265 -3.62 -5.92 21.40
N LYS A 266 -3.96 -4.94 20.54
CA LYS A 266 -3.90 -3.53 20.92
C LYS A 266 -4.91 -3.12 22.00
N LYS A 267 -5.98 -3.89 22.19
CA LYS A 267 -7.00 -3.60 23.20
C LYS A 267 -6.58 -4.02 24.60
N CYS A 268 -6.31 -5.31 24.82
CA CYS A 268 -6.04 -5.84 26.15
C CYS A 268 -4.54 -6.01 26.46
N GLY A 269 -3.65 -5.80 25.49
CA GLY A 269 -2.21 -5.96 25.66
C GLY A 269 -1.71 -7.41 25.69
N GLU A 270 -2.61 -8.38 25.49
CA GLU A 270 -2.24 -9.79 25.32
C GLU A 270 -1.22 -9.92 24.19
N HIS A 271 -0.16 -10.69 24.41
CA HIS A 271 0.91 -10.85 23.44
C HIS A 271 1.47 -12.25 23.47
N GLU A 272 1.89 -12.71 22.30
CA GLU A 272 2.45 -14.04 22.10
C GLU A 272 3.73 -13.92 21.29
N LYS A 273 4.79 -14.58 21.74
CA LYS A 273 6.00 -14.76 20.94
C LYS A 273 5.89 -16.09 20.22
N ARG A 274 5.89 -16.06 18.88
CA ARG A 274 5.85 -17.24 18.03
C ARG A 274 7.21 -17.47 17.40
N GLU A 275 7.90 -18.53 17.80
CA GLU A 275 9.21 -18.88 17.27
C GLU A 275 9.08 -19.65 15.94
N PHE A 276 9.96 -19.36 14.97
CA PHE A 276 9.88 -19.93 13.63
C PHE A 276 10.63 -21.25 13.46
N SER A 277 11.68 -21.44 14.25
CA SER A 277 12.71 -22.44 14.00
C SER A 277 12.87 -23.31 15.25
N GLU A 278 12.95 -24.62 15.03
CA GLU A 278 13.45 -25.56 16.06
C GLU A 278 14.97 -25.39 16.29
N GLU A 279 15.66 -24.71 15.37
CA GLU A 279 17.10 -24.51 15.43
C GLU A 279 17.43 -23.31 16.32
N GLU A 280 18.14 -23.59 17.41
CA GLU A 280 18.52 -22.56 18.40
C GLU A 280 19.64 -21.64 17.92
N ARG A 281 20.29 -21.94 16.77
CA ARG A 281 21.49 -21.25 16.30
C ARG A 281 21.57 -21.05 14.79
N ALA A 282 22.14 -19.91 14.40
CA ALA A 282 22.36 -19.51 13.01
C ALA A 282 23.66 -20.09 12.43
N ASP A 283 23.64 -20.43 11.13
CA ASP A 283 24.84 -20.72 10.34
C ASP A 283 25.77 -19.50 10.31
N PRO A 284 27.10 -19.66 10.52
CA PRO A 284 28.05 -18.56 10.51
C PRO A 284 28.09 -17.78 9.19
N MET A 285 27.61 -18.34 8.06
CA MET A 285 27.51 -17.65 6.78
C MET A 285 26.60 -16.42 6.80
N TYR A 286 25.66 -16.35 7.75
CA TYR A 286 24.73 -15.22 7.93
C TYR A 286 25.12 -14.32 9.12
N CYS A 287 26.31 -14.50 9.68
CA CYS A 287 26.80 -13.71 10.79
C CYS A 287 27.73 -12.60 10.29
N ASP A 288 27.32 -11.34 10.43
CA ASP A 288 28.13 -10.14 10.08
C ASP A 288 29.53 -10.12 10.73
N PHE A 289 29.80 -10.96 11.74
CA PHE A 289 31.12 -11.09 12.38
C PHE A 289 31.93 -12.27 11.84
N CYS A 290 31.32 -13.45 11.62
CA CYS A 290 32.03 -14.62 11.09
C CYS A 290 32.17 -14.58 9.57
N ASN A 291 31.23 -13.90 8.89
CA ASN A 291 31.18 -13.68 7.46
C ASN A 291 30.75 -12.21 7.19
N PRO A 292 31.67 -11.24 7.38
CA PRO A 292 31.40 -9.82 7.17
C PRO A 292 31.12 -9.43 5.72
#